data_AF-A0A2V9V7G4-F1
#
_entry.id   AF-A0A2V9V7G4-F1
#
_cell.length_a   1.000
_cell.length_b   1.000
_cell.length_c   1.000
_cell.angle_alpha   90.00
_cell.angle_beta   90.00
_cell.angle_gamma   90.00
#
_symmetry.space_group_name_H-M   'P 1'
#
loop_
_entity.id
_entity.type
_entity.pdbx_description
1 polymer ?
#
loop_
_entity_poly.entity_id
_entity_poly.type
_entity_poly.pdbx_seq_one_letter_code
_entity_poly.pdbx_strand_id
1 'polypeptide(L)'
;MTGNLQVISIAGGLLRLSQPLNPNTQASLMFLSDGGPVLGKAEMLSPVSWTEQPFRFVALDQNNQRNLQLGIQAHLSQNSDEEQWIAKYRSTLVHRAPPPKEALKIVLGSIAFGVLVVVSAAQFFHFQLLK
;
A
#
# COMPACT_ATOMS: atom_id res chain seq x y z
N MET A 1 5.29 27.39 19.62
CA MET A 1 5.82 26.01 19.65
C MET A 1 5.37 25.33 18.36
N THR A 2 6.26 24.69 17.62
CA THR A 2 5.95 24.03 16.36
C THR A 2 6.17 22.52 16.51
N GLY A 3 5.34 21.73 15.84
CA GLY A 3 5.36 20.28 15.89
C GLY A 3 4.95 19.71 14.54
N ASN A 4 5.31 18.45 14.28
CA ASN A 4 4.89 17.77 13.06
C ASN A 4 3.66 16.91 13.35
N LEU A 5 2.58 17.09 12.58
CA LEU A 5 1.38 16.26 12.70
C LEU A 5 1.62 14.92 12.01
N GLN A 6 1.59 13.84 12.79
CA GLN A 6 1.86 12.48 12.30
C GLN A 6 0.58 11.75 11.90
N VAL A 7 -0.44 11.84 12.76
CA VAL A 7 -1.75 11.19 12.56
C VAL A 7 -2.84 12.16 12.96
N ILE A 8 -3.94 12.15 12.21
CA ILE A 8 -5.13 12.93 12.51
C ILE A 8 -6.39 12.07 12.37
N SER A 9 -7.37 12.36 13.21
CA SER A 9 -8.71 11.79 13.20
C SER A 9 -9.72 12.88 13.53
N ILE A 10 -11.01 12.55 13.48
CA ILE A 10 -12.08 13.47 13.88
C ILE A 10 -11.97 13.91 15.35
N ALA A 11 -11.46 13.05 16.23
CA ALA A 11 -11.41 13.30 17.67
C ALA A 11 -10.08 13.89 18.16
N GLY A 12 -9.04 13.89 17.34
CA GLY A 12 -7.68 14.26 17.77
C GLY A 12 -6.61 13.65 16.89
N GLY A 13 -5.40 13.48 17.42
CA GLY A 13 -4.28 12.99 16.63
C GLY A 13 -3.01 12.79 17.44
N LEU A 14 -1.90 12.69 16.70
CA LEU A 14 -0.56 12.48 17.21
C LEU A 14 0.38 13.55 16.67
N LEU A 15 1.08 14.24 17.57
CA LEU A 15 2.11 15.21 17.24
C LEU A 15 3.49 14.63 17.54
N ARG A 16 4.45 14.92 16.67
CA ARG A 16 5.87 14.81 16.98
C ARG A 16 6.41 16.18 17.42
N LEU A 17 6.86 16.26 18.67
CA LEU A 17 7.39 17.45 19.34
C LEU A 17 8.83 17.18 19.78
N SER A 18 9.69 18.20 19.81
CA SER A 18 11.05 18.08 20.36
C SER A 18 11.05 17.76 21.85
N GLN A 19 10.01 18.21 22.56
CA GLN A 19 9.76 17.90 23.96
C GLN A 19 8.24 17.76 24.16
N PRO A 20 7.75 16.62 24.68
CA PRO A 20 6.34 16.42 25.00
C PRO A 20 5.86 17.41 26.06
N LEU A 21 4.56 17.69 26.04
CA LEU A 21 3.93 18.55 27.01
C LEU A 21 3.43 17.73 28.19
N ASN A 22 3.14 18.40 29.31
CA ASN A 22 2.52 17.72 30.43
C ASN A 22 1.13 17.21 30.02
N PRO A 23 0.72 16.02 30.49
CA PRO A 23 -0.64 15.54 30.28
C PRO A 23 -1.69 16.55 30.79
N ASN A 24 -2.84 16.59 30.15
CA ASN A 24 -3.96 17.52 30.40
C ASN A 24 -3.65 18.98 30.06
N THR A 25 -2.49 19.29 29.47
CA THR A 25 -2.20 20.64 28.95
C THR A 25 -3.17 20.97 27.83
N GLN A 26 -3.88 22.09 27.94
CA GLN A 26 -4.73 22.60 26.87
C GLN A 26 -3.96 23.58 25.99
N ALA A 27 -4.04 23.41 24.68
CA ALA A 27 -3.38 24.24 23.70
C ALA A 27 -4.26 24.44 22.46
N SER A 28 -4.06 25.54 21.74
CA SER A 28 -4.62 25.71 20.40
C SER A 28 -3.69 25.07 19.37
N LEU A 29 -4.22 24.18 18.54
CA LEU A 29 -3.52 23.54 17.43
C LEU A 29 -4.00 24.11 16.12
N MET A 30 -3.06 24.50 15.25
CA MET A 30 -3.34 24.96 13.90
C MET A 30 -2.54 24.14 12.91
N PHE A 31 -3.21 23.64 11.86
CA PHE A 31 -2.57 22.95 10.75
C PHE A 31 -3.34 23.16 9.45
N LEU A 32 -2.68 22.89 8.33
CA LEU A 32 -3.29 22.93 7.01
C LEU A 32 -3.70 21.51 6.59
N SER A 33 -4.89 21.36 6.04
CA SER A 33 -5.38 20.12 5.44
C SER A 33 -5.86 20.39 4.01
N ASP A 34 -6.08 19.33 3.22
CA ASP A 34 -6.64 19.46 1.86
C ASP A 34 -8.05 20.07 1.84
N GLY A 35 -8.79 19.95 2.96
CA GLY A 35 -10.08 20.60 3.14
C GLY A 35 -9.98 22.07 3.57
N GLY A 36 -8.77 22.59 3.81
CA GLY A 36 -8.51 23.95 4.30
C GLY A 36 -7.80 23.99 5.66
N PRO A 37 -7.54 25.19 6.19
CA PRO A 37 -6.93 25.36 7.51
C PRO A 37 -7.86 24.85 8.61
N VAL A 38 -7.27 24.26 9.65
CA VAL A 38 -7.96 23.75 10.84
C VAL A 38 -7.31 24.37 12.07
N LEU A 39 -8.11 25.07 12.87
CA LEU A 39 -7.77 25.59 14.19
C LEU A 39 -8.70 24.94 15.23
N GLY A 40 -8.12 24.24 16.20
CA GLY A 40 -8.87 23.58 17.27
C GLY A 40 -8.22 23.75 18.63
N LYS A 41 -9.03 23.81 19.69
CA LYS A 41 -8.52 23.63 21.06
C LYS A 41 -8.35 22.15 21.32
N ALA A 42 -7.20 21.78 21.84
CA ALA A 42 -6.84 20.40 22.10
C ALA A 42 -6.24 20.24 23.49
N GLU A 43 -6.44 19.06 24.06
CA GLU A 43 -5.82 18.62 25.30
C GLU A 43 -4.77 17.57 24.98
N MET A 44 -3.57 17.75 25.51
CA MET A 44 -2.46 16.81 25.40
C MET A 44 -2.71 15.61 26.31
N LEU A 45 -2.65 14.41 25.76
CA LEU A 45 -2.79 13.17 26.51
C LEU A 45 -1.43 12.73 27.09
N SER A 46 -1.35 11.54 27.69
CA SER A 46 -0.05 11.00 28.12
C SER A 46 0.86 10.78 26.89
N PRO A 47 2.11 11.29 26.90
CA PRO A 47 3.07 11.01 25.83
C PRO A 47 3.28 9.51 25.66
N VAL A 48 3.39 9.05 24.41
CA VAL A 48 3.69 7.65 24.10
C VAL A 48 5.19 7.41 23.95
N SER A 49 5.96 8.48 23.70
CA SER A 49 7.42 8.45 23.66
C SER A 49 8.00 9.82 24.03
N TRP A 50 9.34 9.92 24.02
CA TRP A 50 10.06 11.17 24.24
C TRP A 50 9.81 12.25 23.20
N THR A 51 9.13 11.94 22.10
CA THR A 51 8.81 12.93 21.05
C THR A 51 7.38 12.86 20.57
N GLU A 52 6.61 11.83 20.93
CA GLU A 52 5.26 11.63 20.40
C GLU A 52 4.22 11.93 21.47
N GLN A 53 3.40 12.93 21.16
CA GLN A 53 2.40 13.51 22.02
C GLN A 53 1.01 13.34 21.40
N PRO A 54 0.20 12.39 21.89
CA PRO A 54 -1.19 12.30 21.48
C PRO A 54 -1.98 13.48 22.03
N PHE A 55 -3.03 13.88 21.32
CA PHE A 55 -3.95 14.92 21.76
C PHE A 55 -5.39 14.56 21.38
N ARG A 56 -6.36 15.14 22.09
CA ARG A 56 -7.78 15.13 21.72
C ARG A 56 -8.28 16.54 21.51
N PHE A 57 -9.20 16.74 20.56
CA PHE A 57 -9.91 18.02 20.46
C PHE A 57 -10.88 18.15 21.62
N VAL A 58 -10.87 19.32 22.25
CA VAL A 58 -11.85 19.72 23.28
C VAL A 58 -12.84 20.75 22.76
N ALA A 59 -12.45 21.52 21.74
CA ALA A 59 -13.36 22.37 20.99
C ALA A 59 -12.86 22.55 19.56
N LEU A 60 -13.77 22.36 18.61
CA LEU A 60 -13.55 22.58 17.19
C LEU A 60 -14.83 23.20 16.64
N ASP A 61 -14.74 24.38 16.02
CA ASP A 61 -15.93 24.98 15.42
C ASP A 61 -16.37 24.21 14.17
N GLN A 62 -17.59 24.47 13.73
CA GLN A 62 -18.22 23.73 12.63
C GLN A 62 -17.46 23.86 11.30
N ASN A 63 -16.85 25.02 11.03
CA ASN A 63 -16.11 25.23 9.79
C ASN A 63 -14.79 24.46 9.81
N ASN A 64 -14.07 24.53 10.92
CA ASN A 64 -12.83 23.78 11.13
C ASN A 64 -13.09 22.26 11.16
N GLN A 65 -14.20 21.82 11.74
CA GLN A 65 -14.63 20.42 11.69
C GLN A 65 -14.94 19.96 10.26
N ARG A 66 -15.63 20.80 9.48
CA ARG A 66 -15.89 20.51 8.06
C ARG A 66 -14.60 20.41 7.26
N ASN A 67 -13.66 21.33 7.44
CA ASN A 67 -12.36 21.30 6.77
C ASN A 67 -11.58 20.03 7.14
N LEU A 68 -11.56 19.66 8.41
CA LEU A 68 -10.95 18.42 8.89
C LEU A 68 -11.55 17.18 8.22
N GLN A 69 -12.88 17.10 8.16
CA GLN A 69 -13.59 15.98 7.51
C GLN A 69 -13.26 15.88 6.02
N LEU A 70 -13.28 17.01 5.31
CA LEU A 70 -12.94 17.06 3.90
C LEU A 70 -11.48 16.66 3.65
N GLY A 71 -10.55 17.11 4.49
CA GLY A 71 -9.14 16.72 4.39
C GLY A 71 -8.93 15.22 4.59
N ILE A 72 -9.59 14.63 5.61
CA ILE A 72 -9.55 13.18 5.84
C ILE A 72 -10.15 12.42 4.66
N GLN A 73 -11.30 12.86 4.15
CA GLN A 73 -11.95 12.22 3.01
C GLN A 73 -11.09 12.29 1.74
N ALA A 74 -10.48 13.43 1.45
CA ALA A 74 -9.59 13.60 0.30
C ALA A 74 -8.42 12.61 0.35
N HIS A 75 -7.80 12.45 1.53
CA HIS A 75 -6.70 11.52 1.72
C HIS A 75 -7.13 10.05 1.57
N LEU A 76 -8.31 9.68 2.10
CA LEU A 76 -8.85 8.33 1.95
C LEU A 76 -9.20 8.01 0.48
N SER A 77 -9.76 8.97 -0.25
CA SER A 77 -10.09 8.79 -1.67
C SER A 77 -8.84 8.56 -2.52
N GLN A 78 -7.77 9.34 -2.29
CA GLN A 78 -6.48 9.16 -2.98
C GLN A 78 -5.90 7.76 -2.76
N ASN A 79 -5.94 7.25 -1.52
CA ASN A 79 -5.47 5.90 -1.21
C ASN A 79 -6.35 4.83 -1.90
N SER A 80 -7.66 5.07 -2.02
CA SER A 80 -8.56 4.12 -2.70
C SER A 80 -8.27 4.04 -4.21
N ASP A 81 -7.99 5.18 -4.86
CA ASP A 81 -7.56 5.22 -6.25
C ASP A 81 -6.21 4.51 -6.40
N GLU A 82 -5.35 4.63 -5.38
CA GLU A 82 -4.06 3.97 -5.34
C GLU A 82 -4.18 2.44 -5.38
N GLU A 83 -5.00 1.92 -4.46
CA GLU A 83 -5.28 0.49 -4.36
C GLU A 83 -5.92 -0.07 -5.64
N GLN A 84 -6.83 0.70 -6.27
CA GLN A 84 -7.47 0.30 -7.51
C GLN A 84 -6.48 0.14 -8.67
N TRP A 85 -5.52 1.07 -8.83
CA TRP A 85 -4.52 0.92 -9.88
C TRP A 85 -3.57 -0.24 -9.58
N ILE A 86 -3.14 -0.42 -8.33
CA ILE A 86 -2.29 -1.56 -7.92
C ILE A 86 -2.99 -2.87 -8.26
N ALA A 87 -4.28 -2.99 -7.93
CA ALA A 87 -5.09 -4.18 -8.23
C ALA A 87 -5.17 -4.45 -9.74
N LYS A 88 -5.41 -3.41 -10.57
CA LYS A 88 -5.44 -3.52 -12.04
C LYS A 88 -4.10 -3.98 -12.61
N TYR A 89 -2.98 -3.45 -12.11
CA TYR A 89 -1.65 -3.89 -12.54
C TYR A 89 -1.39 -5.35 -12.17
N ARG A 90 -1.74 -5.76 -10.95
CA ARG A 90 -1.61 -7.16 -10.52
C ARG A 90 -2.44 -8.11 -11.38
N SER A 91 -3.69 -7.74 -11.70
CA SER A 91 -4.54 -8.59 -12.53
C SER A 91 -3.98 -8.75 -13.95
N THR A 92 -3.40 -7.71 -14.54
CA THR A 92 -2.80 -7.83 -15.89
C THR A 92 -1.55 -8.71 -15.90
N LEU A 93 -0.77 -8.74 -14.81
CA LEU A 93 0.37 -9.65 -14.67
C LEU A 93 -0.06 -11.11 -14.54
N VAL A 94 -1.13 -11.39 -13.80
CA VAL A 94 -1.65 -12.77 -13.61
C VAL A 94 -2.12 -13.38 -14.95
N HIS A 95 -2.63 -12.57 -15.88
CA HIS A 95 -3.14 -13.03 -17.17
C HIS A 95 -2.08 -13.04 -18.28
N ARG A 96 -0.81 -12.72 -17.98
CA ARG A 96 0.25 -12.76 -18.98
C ARG A 96 0.60 -14.21 -19.30
N ALA A 97 0.14 -14.69 -20.45
CA ALA A 97 0.65 -15.91 -21.10
C ALA A 97 2.19 -15.90 -21.12
N PRO A 98 2.86 -17.06 -20.98
CA PRO A 98 4.32 -17.10 -20.92
C PRO A 98 4.93 -16.37 -22.12
N PRO A 99 6.06 -15.67 -21.94
CA PRO A 99 6.70 -14.94 -23.03
C PRO A 99 6.92 -15.91 -24.21
N PRO A 100 6.76 -15.45 -25.46
CA PRO A 100 6.78 -16.33 -26.63
C PRO A 100 8.07 -17.16 -26.76
N LYS A 101 9.17 -16.71 -26.13
CA LYS A 101 10.45 -17.44 -26.05
C LYS A 101 10.38 -18.71 -25.19
N GLU A 102 9.57 -18.73 -24.14
CA GLU A 102 9.42 -19.89 -23.25
C GLU A 102 8.52 -20.94 -23.89
N ALA A 103 7.43 -20.53 -24.55
CA ALA A 103 6.60 -21.41 -25.36
C ALA A 103 7.39 -22.06 -26.50
N LEU A 104 8.24 -21.29 -27.20
CA LEU A 104 9.11 -21.80 -28.26
C LEU A 104 10.06 -22.90 -27.76
N LYS A 105 10.65 -22.74 -26.58
CA LYS A 105 11.52 -23.76 -25.96
C LYS A 105 10.76 -25.04 -25.64
N ILE A 106 9.54 -24.93 -25.10
CA ILE A 106 8.69 -26.09 -24.77
C ILE A 106 8.34 -26.87 -26.05
N VAL A 107 7.97 -26.16 -27.13
CA VAL A 107 7.64 -26.79 -28.42
C VAL A 107 8.87 -27.48 -29.03
N LEU A 108 10.04 -26.82 -29.08
CA LEU A 108 11.25 -27.44 -29.63
C LEU A 108 11.68 -28.70 -28.85
N GLY A 109 11.59 -28.66 -27.51
CA GLY A 109 11.91 -29.81 -26.66
C GLY A 109 11.02 -31.02 -26.96
N SER A 110 9.72 -30.79 -27.19
CA SER A 110 8.77 -31.87 -27.50
C SER A 110 9.03 -32.55 -28.85
N ILE A 111 9.47 -31.79 -29.87
CA ILE A 111 9.78 -32.33 -31.20
C ILE A 111 11.02 -33.23 -31.15
N ALA A 112 12.07 -32.79 -30.44
CA ALA A 112 13.31 -33.56 -30.31
C ALA A 112 13.09 -34.92 -29.63
N PHE A 113 12.23 -34.98 -28.61
CA PHE A 113 11.91 -36.22 -27.92
C PHE A 113 11.13 -37.21 -28.80
N GLY A 114 10.17 -36.71 -29.59
CA GLY A 114 9.41 -37.53 -30.53
C GLY A 114 10.31 -38.22 -31.58
N VAL A 115 11.28 -37.49 -32.15
CA VAL A 115 12.23 -38.07 -33.11
C VAL A 115 13.11 -39.13 -32.45
N LEU A 116 13.59 -38.90 -31.22
CA LEU A 116 14.42 -39.86 -30.49
C LEU A 116 13.68 -41.18 -30.24
N VAL A 117 12.40 -41.11 -29.86
CA VAL A 117 11.57 -42.30 -29.60
C VAL A 117 11.36 -43.12 -30.88
N VAL A 118 11.08 -42.45 -32.01
CA VAL A 118 10.89 -43.13 -33.30
C VAL A 118 12.17 -43.81 -33.78
N VAL A 119 13.32 -43.15 -33.67
CA VAL A 119 14.62 -43.72 -34.04
C VAL A 119 14.96 -44.91 -33.15
N SER A 120 14.73 -44.79 -31.84
CA SER A 120 14.97 -45.87 -30.87
C SER A 120 14.11 -47.09 -31.15
N ALA A 121 12.83 -46.89 -31.47
CA ALA A 121 11.91 -47.97 -31.85
C ALA A 121 12.36 -48.66 -33.14
N ALA A 122 12.73 -47.90 -34.17
CA ALA A 122 13.21 -48.44 -35.44
C ALA A 122 14.47 -49.29 -35.27
N GLN A 123 15.42 -48.84 -34.44
CA GLN A 123 16.63 -49.60 -34.13
C GLN A 123 16.32 -50.89 -33.34
N PHE A 124 15.39 -50.84 -32.39
CA PHE A 124 14.96 -52.02 -31.63
C PHE A 124 14.26 -53.06 -32.52
N PHE A 125 13.37 -52.64 -33.41
CA PHE A 125 12.71 -53.53 -34.38
C PHE A 125 13.70 -54.12 -35.39
N HIS A 126 14.66 -53.33 -35.88
CA HIS A 126 15.70 -53.83 -36.78
C HIS A 126 16.60 -54.88 -36.10
N PHE A 127 16.91 -54.72 -34.80
CA PHE A 127 17.73 -55.68 -34.06
C PHE A 127 17.00 -57.00 -33.77
N GLN A 128 15.68 -56.97 -33.56
CA GLN A 128 14.85 -58.17 -33.35
C GLN A 128 14.62 -58.99 -34.63
N LEU A 129 14.68 -58.36 -35.81
CA LEU A 129 14.54 -59.02 -37.11
C LEU A 129 15.82 -59.73 -37.61
N LEU A 130 16.97 -59.45 -36.98
CA LEU A 130 18.27 -60.05 -37.31
C LEU A 130 18.68 -61.22 -36.38
N LYS A 131 17.75 -61.71 -35.55
CA LYS A 131 17.95 -62.86 -34.66
C LYS A 131 17.07 -64.03 -35.09
#